data_AF-A0A0K1Q938-F1
#
_entry.id   AF-A0A0K1Q938-F1
#
_cell.length_a   1.000
_cell.length_b   1.000
_cell.length_c   1.000
_cell.angle_alpha   90.00
_cell.angle_beta   90.00
_cell.angle_gamma   90.00
#
_symmetry.space_group_name_H-M   'P 1'
#
loop_
_entity.id
_entity.type
_entity.pdbx_description
1 polymer ?
#
loop_
_entity_poly.entity_id
_entity_poly.type
_entity_poly.pdbx_seq_one_letter_code
_entity_poly.pdbx_strand_id
1 'polypeptide(L)'
;MGTTQSGPVGSLDRVVLVADRDDDDANGIPDGEEAKLDTLARVDLVTLDPRFTGATIVAGAGKDKARLIVDGKPVVWGARLPRGAQLQGLAPGHVSAVARLGDREWPLTIEVHGVGLRDGKNAVVDPTRQHASIDRTPPGRINPDDADATFADEDALRIVVSSPEGASLGKISVESLSADGASLDTLTGIKLTPASCDGTSTGTDIGCRASAPIRFVVDDVDRAHTLVSSRSVRAEVGGAIVVRDGAGKKLQAIRVAGPRATPVGPIDRLRLSIRPIVMRLAPGSGPAVGGTDAGAITALRQELALASATWGQCGITFGPISQMDVKVVNPPPPYLVALGDDVGLPASGGEIRLRIEGKPVSFTTKSGWSTRQAALELQRVATKAGFGATLSENARISAGAAPSVDVLVKKRDGQLASVELVSSSDSTMAVTVGSVDLADGLQHFGDTDSVAGTLEERTLVKAFEDGDPRTIEVIVVPFFAGGGRIGESFIGSDGSSMRNVVILDRAGVRARRTSLTLAHELGHVILDEPGHPDDYGIDTPTLLMDSDASDASPFGPRRITIDECARAVRQSGPTARVPLLSAWKLGPMRAPSRP
;
A
#
# COMPACT_ATOMS: atom_id res chain seq x y z
N MET A 1 69.91 42.36 3.40
CA MET A 1 68.43 42.30 3.30
C MET A 1 68.09 41.23 2.30
N GLY A 2 67.76 40.02 2.77
CA GLY A 2 67.31 38.91 1.92
C GLY A 2 65.79 38.86 1.95
N THR A 3 65.18 39.08 0.78
CA THR A 3 63.74 38.94 0.55
C THR A 3 63.40 37.47 0.34
N THR A 4 62.77 36.86 1.33
CA THR A 4 62.12 35.54 1.21
C THR A 4 60.90 35.66 0.31
N GLN A 5 60.97 35.05 -0.88
CA GLN A 5 59.82 34.79 -1.73
C GLN A 5 58.95 33.70 -1.08
N SER A 6 57.74 34.06 -0.69
CA SER A 6 56.63 33.16 -0.40
C SER A 6 56.22 32.43 -1.68
N GLY A 7 56.43 31.12 -1.72
CA GLY A 7 55.92 30.27 -2.80
C GLY A 7 54.39 30.24 -2.84
N PRO A 8 53.79 29.89 -3.98
CA PRO A 8 52.34 29.90 -4.15
C PRO A 8 51.71 28.83 -3.25
N VAL A 9 50.76 29.25 -2.40
CA VAL A 9 49.86 28.36 -1.67
C VAL A 9 49.10 27.55 -2.71
N GLY A 10 49.38 26.24 -2.78
CA GLY A 10 48.72 25.33 -3.71
C GLY A 10 47.21 25.34 -3.50
N SER A 11 46.47 25.25 -4.61
CA SER A 11 45.03 25.02 -4.65
C SER A 11 44.58 24.10 -3.53
N LEU A 12 43.76 24.61 -2.61
CA LEU A 12 43.12 23.82 -1.55
C LEU A 12 42.33 22.69 -2.21
N ASP A 13 42.64 21.45 -1.84
CA ASP A 13 41.84 20.31 -2.24
C ASP A 13 40.54 20.34 -1.44
N ARG A 14 39.44 20.65 -2.12
CA ARG A 14 38.09 20.76 -1.54
C ARG A 14 37.35 19.43 -1.69
N VAL A 15 36.80 18.93 -0.58
CA VAL A 15 35.93 17.75 -0.56
C VAL A 15 34.54 18.16 -0.10
N VAL A 16 33.51 17.82 -0.86
CA VAL A 16 32.11 18.10 -0.52
C VAL A 16 31.44 16.80 -0.05
N LEU A 17 30.89 16.84 1.15
CA LEU A 17 30.15 15.74 1.79
C LEU A 17 28.73 16.20 2.12
N VAL A 18 27.84 15.23 2.32
CA VAL A 18 26.53 15.44 2.96
C VAL A 18 26.54 14.70 4.29
N ALA A 19 25.88 15.29 5.29
CA ALA A 19 25.65 14.66 6.58
C ALA A 19 24.76 13.44 6.40
N ASP A 20 25.33 12.28 6.69
CA ASP A 20 24.74 10.97 6.48
C ASP A 20 23.76 10.67 7.63
N ARG A 21 22.46 10.73 7.32
CA ARG A 21 21.38 10.73 8.34
C ARG A 21 20.22 9.78 8.00
N ASP A 22 20.21 9.21 6.81
CA ASP A 22 19.27 8.14 6.48
C ASP A 22 19.84 6.77 6.85
N ASP A 23 19.05 5.75 6.50
CA ASP A 23 19.24 4.35 6.82
C ASP A 23 19.12 3.55 5.51
N ASP A 24 20.23 3.45 4.79
CA ASP A 24 20.27 2.82 3.46
C ASP A 24 20.11 1.30 3.54
N ASP A 25 20.59 0.70 4.64
CA ASP A 25 20.55 -0.74 4.89
C ASP A 25 19.28 -1.21 5.63
N ALA A 26 18.42 -0.28 6.03
CA ALA A 26 17.14 -0.49 6.71
C ALA A 26 17.28 -1.16 8.10
N ASN A 27 18.35 -0.86 8.84
CA ASN A 27 18.61 -1.40 10.18
C ASN A 27 17.99 -0.55 11.32
N GLY A 28 17.44 0.62 11.01
CA GLY A 28 16.80 1.56 11.94
C GLY A 28 17.75 2.52 12.66
N ILE A 29 19.02 2.56 12.27
CA ILE A 29 20.06 3.44 12.80
C ILE A 29 20.56 4.32 11.66
N PRO A 30 20.71 5.65 11.86
CA PRO A 30 21.31 6.48 10.83
C PRO A 30 22.73 6.01 10.52
N ASP A 31 23.09 5.89 9.24
CA ASP A 31 24.41 5.40 8.81
C ASP A 31 25.55 6.23 9.45
N GLY A 32 25.36 7.54 9.65
CA GLY A 32 26.30 8.42 10.35
C GLY A 32 26.56 8.05 11.83
N GLU A 33 25.62 7.39 12.49
CA GLU A 33 25.70 6.97 13.90
C GLU A 33 26.30 5.56 14.07
N GLU A 34 26.36 4.78 13.00
CA GLU A 34 26.83 3.39 13.07
C GLU A 34 28.31 3.24 13.43
N ALA A 35 28.60 2.21 14.22
CA ALA A 35 29.97 1.82 14.55
C ALA A 35 30.66 1.00 13.45
N LYS A 36 29.88 0.38 12.56
CA LYS A 36 30.38 -0.41 11.42
C LYS A 36 29.33 -0.47 10.32
N LEU A 37 29.61 0.18 9.20
CA LEU A 37 28.75 0.23 8.03
C LEU A 37 28.78 -1.09 7.24
N ASP A 38 27.61 -1.63 6.90
CA ASP A 38 27.48 -2.66 5.86
C ASP A 38 27.88 -2.10 4.50
N THR A 39 27.88 -2.90 3.44
CA THR A 39 28.17 -2.44 2.07
C THR A 39 27.10 -1.47 1.56
N LEU A 40 25.84 -1.67 1.96
CA LEU A 40 24.71 -0.83 1.52
C LEU A 40 24.71 0.54 2.21
N ALA A 41 25.09 0.62 3.48
CA ALA A 41 25.26 1.86 4.25
C ALA A 41 26.52 2.68 3.86
N ARG A 42 27.14 2.39 2.71
CA ARG A 42 28.37 3.09 2.24
C ARG A 42 28.13 3.94 0.99
N VAL A 43 26.88 4.06 0.55
CA VAL A 43 26.52 4.72 -0.72
C VAL A 43 26.88 6.21 -0.71
N ASP A 44 26.81 6.86 0.45
CA ASP A 44 27.07 8.30 0.58
C ASP A 44 28.54 8.65 0.85
N LEU A 45 29.38 7.63 1.09
CA LEU A 45 30.80 7.82 1.36
C LEU A 45 31.55 8.34 0.13
N VAL A 46 32.49 9.27 0.36
CA VAL A 46 33.39 9.77 -0.68
C VAL A 46 34.73 9.06 -0.57
N THR A 47 35.11 8.33 -1.61
CA THR A 47 36.43 7.66 -1.67
C THR A 47 37.51 8.71 -1.83
N LEU A 48 38.53 8.66 -0.96
CA LEU A 48 39.68 9.55 -1.05
C LEU A 48 40.52 9.24 -2.29
N ASP A 49 41.12 10.30 -2.85
CA ASP A 49 42.03 10.17 -3.99
C ASP A 49 43.17 9.17 -3.66
N PRO A 50 43.49 8.22 -4.55
CA PRO A 50 44.56 7.24 -4.34
C PRO A 50 45.91 7.85 -3.94
N ARG A 51 46.20 9.12 -4.27
CA ARG A 51 47.42 9.83 -3.84
C ARG A 51 47.58 9.92 -2.32
N PHE A 52 46.49 9.81 -1.56
CA PHE A 52 46.50 9.81 -0.09
C PHE A 52 46.75 8.41 0.50
N THR A 53 46.94 7.39 -0.32
CA THR A 53 47.29 6.04 0.16
C THR A 53 48.63 6.08 0.91
N GLY A 54 48.62 5.61 2.16
CA GLY A 54 49.78 5.61 3.06
C GLY A 54 50.01 6.93 3.80
N ALA A 55 49.23 7.98 3.51
CA ALA A 55 49.27 9.26 4.21
C ALA A 55 48.56 9.19 5.57
N THR A 56 48.76 10.18 6.42
CA THR A 56 47.94 10.44 7.62
C THR A 56 47.16 11.73 7.43
N ILE A 57 45.87 11.75 7.76
CA ILE A 57 45.06 12.97 7.72
C ILE A 57 44.81 13.44 9.15
N VAL A 58 45.29 14.64 9.49
CA VAL A 58 45.07 15.26 10.79
C VAL A 58 43.99 16.34 10.64
N ALA A 59 42.85 16.15 11.28
CA ALA A 59 41.78 17.15 11.32
C ALA A 59 42.03 18.17 12.45
N GLY A 60 41.82 19.43 12.14
CA GLY A 60 41.85 20.57 13.05
C GLY A 60 40.45 20.96 13.52
N ALA A 61 40.04 22.19 13.21
CA ALA A 61 38.70 22.69 13.53
C ALA A 61 37.61 21.88 12.82
N GLY A 62 36.49 21.63 13.51
CA GLY A 62 35.32 20.93 12.97
C GLY A 62 35.49 19.42 12.78
N LYS A 63 36.49 18.78 13.39
CA LYS A 63 36.76 17.34 13.27
C LYS A 63 35.59 16.41 13.65
N ASP A 64 34.57 16.92 14.32
CA ASP A 64 33.31 16.24 14.69
C ASP A 64 32.28 16.23 13.54
N LYS A 65 32.50 17.02 12.48
CA LYS A 65 31.58 17.13 11.34
C LYS A 65 31.77 16.04 10.29
N ALA A 66 32.92 15.36 10.28
CA ALA A 66 33.22 14.27 9.37
C ALA A 66 34.06 13.18 10.07
N ARG A 67 34.06 11.98 9.51
CA ARG A 67 34.95 10.88 9.95
C ARG A 67 35.57 10.12 8.78
N LEU A 68 36.69 9.47 9.06
CA LEU A 68 37.36 8.56 8.14
C LEU A 68 36.81 7.15 8.30
N ILE A 69 36.53 6.48 7.18
CA ILE A 69 36.04 5.11 7.13
C ILE A 69 37.05 4.23 6.38
N VAL A 70 37.37 3.07 6.95
CA VAL A 70 38.19 2.02 6.34
C VAL A 70 37.48 0.69 6.52
N ASP A 71 37.20 -0.01 5.42
CA ASP A 71 36.46 -1.28 5.41
C ASP A 71 35.13 -1.22 6.18
N GLY A 72 34.47 -0.07 6.15
CA GLY A 72 33.21 0.23 6.84
C GLY A 72 33.35 0.58 8.32
N LYS A 73 34.57 0.65 8.86
CA LYS A 73 34.80 1.02 10.26
C LYS A 73 35.34 2.45 10.36
N PRO A 74 34.83 3.26 11.29
CA PRO A 74 35.45 4.52 11.65
C PRO A 74 36.89 4.31 12.12
N VAL A 75 37.80 5.13 11.61
CA VAL A 75 39.19 5.21 12.08
C VAL A 75 39.48 6.61 12.62
N VAL A 76 40.34 6.68 13.62
CA VAL A 76 40.73 7.96 14.22
C VAL A 76 41.51 8.81 13.23
N TRP A 77 41.31 10.12 13.29
CA TRP A 77 42.16 11.09 12.60
C TRP A 77 43.64 10.87 12.99
N GLY A 78 44.54 10.96 12.01
CA GLY A 78 45.96 10.68 12.16
C GLY A 78 46.36 9.22 11.89
N ALA A 79 45.40 8.30 11.71
CA ALA A 79 45.70 6.94 11.28
C ALA A 79 46.29 6.91 9.85
N ARG A 80 47.17 5.93 9.58
CA ARG A 80 47.72 5.71 8.25
C ARG A 80 46.64 5.13 7.33
N LEU A 81 46.38 5.80 6.22
CA LEU A 81 45.28 5.45 5.33
C LEU A 81 45.66 4.29 4.38
N PRO A 82 44.88 3.20 4.33
CA PRO A 82 45.01 2.21 3.27
C PRO A 82 44.40 2.72 1.95
N ARG A 83 44.61 1.96 0.87
CA ARG A 83 43.94 2.22 -0.41
C ARG A 83 42.43 2.06 -0.22
N GLY A 84 41.66 3.00 -0.76
CA GLY A 84 40.19 2.95 -0.68
C GLY A 84 39.62 3.49 0.63
N ALA A 85 40.40 4.19 1.45
CA ALA A 85 39.86 4.96 2.58
C ALA A 85 38.81 5.97 2.10
N GLN A 86 37.76 6.17 2.89
CA GLN A 86 36.61 7.00 2.54
C GLN A 86 36.33 8.06 3.61
N LEU A 87 35.60 9.09 3.25
CA LEU A 87 35.09 10.13 4.15
C LEU A 87 33.56 10.04 4.24
N GLN A 88 33.04 10.26 5.46
CA GLN A 88 31.61 10.38 5.75
C GLN A 88 31.34 11.73 6.41
N GLY A 89 30.27 12.42 6.00
CA GLY A 89 29.77 13.61 6.67
C GLY A 89 28.85 13.23 7.83
N LEU A 90 28.91 13.95 8.95
CA LEU A 90 28.12 13.69 10.15
C LEU A 90 27.20 14.86 10.52
N ALA A 91 27.68 16.09 10.34
CA ALA A 91 26.92 17.29 10.62
C ALA A 91 27.38 18.47 9.75
N PRO A 92 26.51 19.44 9.44
CA PRO A 92 26.88 20.58 8.60
C PRO A 92 28.04 21.39 9.20
N GLY A 93 28.98 21.83 8.36
CA GLY A 93 30.10 22.67 8.76
C GLY A 93 31.37 22.47 7.93
N HIS A 94 32.45 23.10 8.37
CA HIS A 94 33.78 22.96 7.78
C HIS A 94 34.69 22.07 8.62
N VAL A 95 35.48 21.24 7.96
CA VAL A 95 36.66 20.58 8.57
C VAL A 95 37.91 21.07 7.86
N SER A 96 38.81 21.68 8.63
CA SER A 96 40.16 21.97 8.15
C SER A 96 41.05 20.79 8.49
N ALA A 97 41.66 20.16 7.49
CA ALA A 97 42.54 19.01 7.69
C ALA A 97 43.83 19.14 6.86
N VAL A 98 44.85 18.39 7.26
CA VAL A 98 46.11 18.30 6.50
C VAL A 98 46.44 16.82 6.29
N ALA A 99 46.57 16.41 5.03
CA ALA A 99 47.10 15.10 4.68
C ALA A 99 48.62 15.15 4.62
N ARG A 100 49.32 14.18 5.22
CA ARG A 100 50.78 14.12 5.30
C ARG A 100 51.32 12.80 4.78
N LEU A 101 52.30 12.85 3.87
CA LEU A 101 53.02 11.67 3.39
C LEU A 101 54.51 12.02 3.23
N GLY A 102 55.34 11.57 4.18
CA GLY A 102 56.73 12.04 4.29
C GLY A 102 56.75 13.55 4.52
N ASP A 103 57.56 14.28 3.75
CA ASP A 103 57.66 15.74 3.83
C ASP A 103 56.59 16.50 3.02
N ARG A 104 55.66 15.76 2.39
CA ARG A 104 54.56 16.37 1.61
C ARG A 104 53.35 16.59 2.49
N GLU A 105 52.83 17.81 2.46
CA GLU A 105 51.56 18.18 3.09
C GLU A 105 50.57 18.68 2.04
N TRP A 106 49.32 18.25 2.16
CA TRP A 106 48.21 18.75 1.36
C TRP A 106 47.14 19.32 2.30
N PRO A 107 46.87 20.64 2.25
CA PRO A 107 45.75 21.20 2.98
C PRO A 107 44.44 20.74 2.33
N LEU A 108 43.53 20.25 3.17
CA LEU A 108 42.21 19.75 2.79
C LEU A 108 41.14 20.62 3.47
N THR A 109 40.18 21.08 2.69
CA THR A 109 38.95 21.68 3.20
C THR A 109 37.82 20.71 2.92
N ILE A 110 37.21 20.18 3.98
CA ILE A 110 36.03 19.33 3.87
C ILE A 110 34.82 20.19 4.22
N GLU A 111 33.87 20.26 3.30
CA GLU A 111 32.61 20.96 3.48
C GLU A 111 31.51 19.92 3.63
N VAL A 112 30.84 19.96 4.77
CA VAL A 112 29.73 19.05 5.05
C VAL A 112 28.45 19.87 4.98
N HIS A 113 27.54 19.47 4.09
CA HIS A 113 26.22 20.04 3.98
C HIS A 113 25.20 19.17 4.73
N GLY A 114 24.11 19.77 5.20
CA GLY A 114 22.95 19.05 5.72
C GLY A 114 21.84 19.06 4.70
N VAL A 115 21.22 17.91 4.48
CA VAL A 115 19.93 17.80 3.78
C VAL A 115 18.94 17.18 4.76
N GLY A 116 18.05 18.01 5.29
CA GLY A 116 17.01 17.65 6.23
C GLY A 116 15.61 17.79 5.64
N LEU A 117 14.62 17.32 6.40
CA LEU A 117 13.22 17.37 6.02
C LEU A 117 12.41 18.06 7.13
N ARG A 118 11.41 18.84 6.75
CA ARG A 118 10.41 19.41 7.67
C ARG A 118 9.00 19.17 7.16
N ASP A 119 8.04 18.99 8.06
CA ASP A 119 6.62 18.88 7.68
C ASP A 119 5.95 20.26 7.50
N GLY A 120 4.64 20.25 7.20
CA GLY A 120 3.82 21.45 7.08
C GLY A 120 3.78 22.35 8.32
N LYS A 121 4.09 21.82 9.52
CA LYS A 121 4.19 22.58 10.77
C LYS A 121 5.63 23.03 11.07
N ASN A 122 6.56 22.83 10.14
CA ASN A 122 8.00 23.03 10.30
C ASN A 122 8.65 22.13 11.36
N ALA A 123 8.02 21.03 11.77
CA ALA A 123 8.66 20.06 12.63
C ALA A 123 9.70 19.27 11.83
N VAL A 124 10.86 19.01 12.44
CA VAL A 124 11.93 18.22 11.82
C VAL A 124 11.45 16.78 11.64
N VAL A 125 11.64 16.25 10.43
CA VAL A 125 11.36 14.85 10.09
C VAL A 125 12.67 14.08 10.03
N ASP A 126 12.81 13.09 10.91
CA ASP A 126 13.97 12.20 10.98
C ASP A 126 13.82 11.11 9.89
N PRO A 127 14.65 11.10 8.83
CA PRO A 127 14.48 10.18 7.70
C PRO A 127 14.71 8.71 8.05
N THR A 128 15.36 8.43 9.19
CA THR A 128 15.59 7.06 9.69
C THR A 128 14.42 6.59 10.57
N ARG A 129 13.93 7.47 11.46
CA ARG A 129 12.92 7.10 12.47
C ARG A 129 11.48 7.41 12.06
N GLN A 130 11.31 8.20 11.00
CA GLN A 130 10.02 8.60 10.45
C GLN A 130 10.03 8.36 8.93
N HIS A 131 8.96 8.77 8.27
CA HIS A 131 8.71 8.50 6.86
C HIS A 131 7.93 9.62 6.20
N ALA A 132 8.06 9.73 4.88
CA ALA A 132 7.12 10.47 4.06
C ALA A 132 5.77 9.75 4.02
N SER A 133 4.70 10.52 3.91
CA SER A 133 3.33 10.01 3.78
C SER A 133 2.73 10.54 2.49
N ILE A 134 1.84 9.74 1.90
CA ILE A 134 1.05 10.16 0.75
C ILE A 134 0.01 11.16 1.25
N ASP A 135 -0.10 12.27 0.55
CA ASP A 135 -0.99 13.36 0.89
C ASP A 135 -2.46 12.99 0.63
N ARG A 136 -3.32 13.48 1.53
CA ARG A 136 -4.75 13.17 1.64
C ARG A 136 -5.63 14.40 1.56
N THR A 137 -5.01 15.57 1.48
CA THR A 137 -5.74 16.84 1.47
C THR A 137 -5.89 17.35 0.04
N PRO A 138 -6.86 18.23 -0.24
CA PRO A 138 -6.88 18.97 -1.50
C PRO A 138 -5.69 19.96 -1.60
N PRO A 139 -5.16 20.21 -2.82
CA PRO A 139 -4.12 21.21 -3.05
C PRO A 139 -4.52 22.62 -2.59
N GLY A 140 -3.79 23.19 -1.64
CA GLY A 140 -3.95 24.59 -1.21
C GLY A 140 -2.99 25.56 -1.91
N ARG A 141 -3.37 26.84 -1.98
CA ARG A 141 -2.47 27.93 -2.40
C ARG A 141 -1.46 28.22 -1.30
N ILE A 142 -0.21 28.48 -1.68
CA ILE A 142 0.87 28.86 -0.76
C ILE A 142 1.66 30.05 -1.32
N ASN A 143 2.36 30.76 -0.45
CA ASN A 143 3.44 31.65 -0.86
C ASN A 143 4.74 30.84 -0.99
N PRO A 144 5.26 30.56 -2.20
CA PRO A 144 6.46 29.76 -2.38
C PRO A 144 7.74 30.47 -1.90
N ASP A 145 7.67 31.77 -1.63
CA ASP A 145 8.82 32.56 -1.17
C ASP A 145 8.97 32.58 0.35
N ASP A 146 7.95 32.11 1.08
CA ASP A 146 8.00 31.97 2.53
C ASP A 146 8.29 30.52 2.92
N ALA A 147 9.57 30.26 3.19
CA ALA A 147 10.08 28.93 3.50
C ALA A 147 9.65 28.44 4.89
N ASP A 148 9.33 29.36 5.80
CA ASP A 148 9.00 29.08 7.20
C ASP A 148 7.49 29.22 7.48
N ALA A 149 6.67 29.56 6.48
CA ALA A 149 5.21 29.52 6.61
C ALA A 149 4.71 28.12 6.96
N THR A 150 3.85 28.04 7.97
CA THR A 150 3.12 26.82 8.33
C THR A 150 1.97 26.56 7.36
N PHE A 151 1.60 25.28 7.23
CA PHE A 151 0.59 24.80 6.30
C PHE A 151 -0.20 23.65 6.93
N ALA A 152 -1.47 23.51 6.56
CA ALA A 152 -2.39 22.56 7.19
C ALA A 152 -2.12 21.09 6.78
N ASP A 153 -1.54 20.88 5.61
CA ASP A 153 -1.14 19.56 5.14
C ASP A 153 0.16 19.14 5.85
N GLU A 154 -0.01 18.27 6.84
CA GLU A 154 1.10 17.70 7.62
C GLU A 154 1.87 16.63 6.86
N ASP A 155 1.33 16.10 5.74
CA ASP A 155 1.96 15.03 4.96
C ASP A 155 3.05 15.58 4.03
N ALA A 156 2.85 16.78 3.50
CA ALA A 156 3.82 17.48 2.66
C ALA A 156 5.15 17.77 3.40
N LEU A 157 6.27 17.61 2.68
CA LEU A 157 7.61 17.83 3.22
C LEU A 157 8.37 18.96 2.51
N ARG A 158 9.12 19.73 3.27
CA ARG A 158 10.12 20.69 2.78
C ARG A 158 11.50 20.04 2.83
N ILE A 159 12.30 20.29 1.81
CA ILE A 159 13.72 19.97 1.83
C ILE A 159 14.44 21.17 2.43
N VAL A 160 15.25 20.95 3.45
CA VAL A 160 16.07 21.98 4.10
C VAL A 160 17.53 21.67 3.80
N VAL A 161 18.21 22.62 3.18
CA VAL A 161 19.64 22.56 2.90
C VAL A 161 20.38 23.49 3.84
N SER A 162 21.20 22.92 4.72
CA SER A 162 22.12 23.64 5.60
C SER A 162 23.52 23.62 4.98
N SER A 163 24.07 24.78 4.68
CA SER A 163 25.40 24.89 4.05
C SER A 163 26.32 25.76 4.88
N PRO A 164 27.62 25.44 4.94
CA PRO A 164 28.61 26.36 5.46
C PRO A 164 28.60 27.69 4.70
N GLU A 165 28.97 28.79 5.36
CA GLU A 165 29.00 30.12 4.77
C GLU A 165 29.84 30.15 3.48
N GLY A 166 29.31 30.74 2.42
CA GLY A 166 29.96 30.78 1.10
C GLY A 166 29.94 29.46 0.31
N ALA A 167 29.52 28.33 0.90
CA ALA A 167 29.35 27.06 0.22
C ALA A 167 27.92 26.89 -0.34
N SER A 168 27.76 26.04 -1.36
CA SER A 168 26.47 25.73 -1.97
C SER A 168 26.48 24.34 -2.61
N LEU A 169 25.42 23.57 -2.38
CA LEU A 169 25.17 22.29 -3.08
C LEU A 169 24.70 22.48 -4.53
N GLY A 170 24.45 23.72 -4.96
CA GLY A 170 23.91 24.00 -6.30
C GLY A 170 22.45 23.62 -6.44
N LYS A 171 22.08 23.09 -7.61
CA LYS A 171 20.70 22.65 -7.90
C LYS A 171 20.43 21.30 -7.24
N ILE A 172 19.20 21.11 -6.78
CA ILE A 172 18.72 19.82 -6.29
C ILE A 172 17.48 19.35 -7.06
N SER A 173 17.25 18.04 -7.04
CA SER A 173 16.01 17.41 -7.49
C SER A 173 15.49 16.41 -6.45
N VAL A 174 14.23 16.04 -6.57
CA VAL A 174 13.60 14.95 -5.83
C VAL A 174 13.20 13.88 -6.82
N GLU A 175 13.64 12.65 -6.59
CA GLU A 175 13.20 11.47 -7.31
C GLU A 175 12.34 10.61 -6.37
N SER A 176 11.23 10.07 -6.87
CA SER A 176 10.51 9.01 -6.17
C SER A 176 10.84 7.66 -6.80
N LEU A 177 11.12 6.69 -5.93
CA LEU A 177 11.37 5.30 -6.29
C LEU A 177 10.25 4.42 -5.75
N SER A 178 9.89 3.39 -6.50
CA SER A 178 9.00 2.32 -6.07
C SER A 178 9.65 1.41 -5.03
N ALA A 179 8.86 0.53 -4.42
CA ALA A 179 9.35 -0.44 -3.43
C ALA A 179 10.38 -1.43 -4.01
N ASP A 180 10.39 -1.65 -5.32
CA ASP A 180 11.39 -2.46 -6.03
C ASP A 180 12.59 -1.64 -6.57
N GLY A 181 12.57 -0.32 -6.40
CA GLY A 181 13.65 0.61 -6.78
C GLY A 181 13.55 1.19 -8.20
N ALA A 182 12.45 0.98 -8.91
CA ALA A 182 12.20 1.65 -10.19
C ALA A 182 11.85 3.13 -9.99
N SER A 183 12.27 3.99 -10.91
CA SER A 183 11.92 5.41 -10.88
C SER A 183 10.44 5.60 -11.21
N LEU A 184 9.70 6.28 -10.33
CA LEU A 184 8.29 6.58 -10.50
C LEU A 184 8.06 7.96 -11.10
N ASP A 185 8.77 8.96 -10.58
CA ASP A 185 8.62 10.37 -10.95
C ASP A 185 9.83 11.19 -10.47
N THR A 186 10.03 12.37 -11.04
CA THR A 186 11.10 13.28 -10.65
C THR A 186 10.63 14.73 -10.71
N LEU A 187 10.92 15.47 -9.64
CA LEU A 187 10.76 16.90 -9.54
C LEU A 187 12.13 17.59 -9.65
N THR A 188 12.31 18.37 -10.71
CA THR A 188 13.56 19.13 -10.97
C THR A 188 13.35 20.62 -10.79
N GLY A 189 14.44 21.37 -10.61
CA GLY A 189 14.38 22.84 -10.57
C GLY A 189 13.75 23.39 -9.30
N ILE A 190 13.89 22.66 -8.19
CA ILE A 190 13.34 23.05 -6.89
C ILE A 190 13.97 24.36 -6.45
N LYS A 191 13.14 25.38 -6.23
CA LYS A 191 13.57 26.69 -5.71
C LYS A 191 13.81 26.56 -4.21
N LEU A 192 14.99 26.98 -3.77
CA LEU A 192 15.36 27.08 -2.35
C LEU A 192 15.40 28.56 -1.93
N THR A 193 14.62 28.94 -0.93
CA THR A 193 14.59 30.29 -0.36
C THR A 193 15.22 30.30 1.04
N PRO A 194 15.77 31.44 1.51
CA PRO A 194 16.30 31.53 2.87
C PRO A 194 15.28 31.05 3.90
N ALA A 195 15.74 30.27 4.88
CA ALA A 195 14.90 29.67 5.90
C ALA A 195 15.64 29.66 7.24
N SER A 196 14.90 29.54 8.33
CA SER A 196 15.48 29.33 9.65
C SER A 196 16.25 28.01 9.70
N CYS A 197 17.39 27.95 10.39
CA CYS A 197 18.14 26.71 10.61
C CYS A 197 17.55 25.89 11.77
N ASP A 198 17.62 24.55 11.70
CA ASP A 198 17.28 23.69 12.83
C ASP A 198 18.30 23.85 13.96
N GLY A 199 17.86 23.68 15.21
CA GLY A 199 18.72 23.83 16.41
C GLY A 199 19.94 22.88 16.47
N THR A 200 20.02 21.87 15.61
CA THR A 200 21.21 21.02 15.45
C THR A 200 22.30 21.64 14.56
N SER A 201 21.99 22.75 13.89
CA SER A 201 22.87 23.51 13.00
C SER A 201 23.26 24.86 13.63
N THR A 202 23.68 24.85 14.90
CA THR A 202 23.88 26.05 15.76
C THR A 202 25.22 26.78 15.60
N GLY A 203 25.87 26.68 14.43
CA GLY A 203 27.02 27.53 14.12
C GLY A 203 26.57 28.86 13.50
N THR A 204 27.21 29.97 13.88
CA THR A 204 27.01 31.29 13.23
C THR A 204 27.35 31.28 11.73
N ASP A 205 28.06 30.26 11.28
CA ASP A 205 28.65 30.15 9.95
C ASP A 205 27.86 29.17 9.05
N ILE A 206 26.60 28.88 9.39
CA ILE A 206 25.70 28.01 8.61
C ILE A 206 24.53 28.82 8.06
N GLY A 207 24.35 28.80 6.75
CA GLY A 207 23.16 29.32 6.08
C GLY A 207 22.17 28.21 5.75
N CYS A 208 20.89 28.42 6.02
CA CYS A 208 19.83 27.46 5.67
C CYS A 208 18.91 28.00 4.57
N ARG A 209 18.54 27.11 3.66
CA ARG A 209 17.56 27.38 2.61
C ARG A 209 16.59 26.21 2.52
N ALA A 210 15.32 26.47 2.30
CA ALA A 210 14.32 25.41 2.19
C ALA A 210 13.46 25.55 0.93
N SER A 211 12.89 24.42 0.49
CA SER A 211 11.90 24.40 -0.58
C SER A 211 10.52 24.84 -0.08
N ALA A 212 9.63 25.15 -1.01
CA ALA A 212 8.19 25.06 -0.75
C ALA A 212 7.81 23.62 -0.34
N PRO A 213 6.67 23.38 0.37
CA PRO A 213 6.23 22.04 0.72
C PRO A 213 5.94 21.22 -0.53
N ILE A 214 6.59 20.07 -0.64
CA ILE A 214 6.47 19.10 -1.70
C ILE A 214 5.44 18.04 -1.27
N ARG A 215 4.45 17.80 -2.12
CA ARG A 215 3.39 16.82 -1.89
C ARG A 215 3.74 15.49 -2.54
N PHE A 216 3.52 14.40 -1.83
CA PHE A 216 3.67 13.04 -2.35
C PHE A 216 2.29 12.51 -2.68
N VAL A 217 2.04 12.23 -3.96
CA VAL A 217 0.68 12.01 -4.46
C VAL A 217 0.54 10.63 -5.09
N VAL A 218 -0.70 10.12 -5.10
CA VAL A 218 -0.99 8.77 -5.60
C VAL A 218 -0.90 8.71 -7.13
N ASP A 219 -1.42 9.72 -7.82
CA ASP A 219 -1.68 9.64 -9.25
C ASP A 219 -1.31 10.90 -10.04
N ASP A 220 -1.49 10.80 -11.36
CA ASP A 220 -1.15 11.87 -12.29
C ASP A 220 -2.11 13.07 -12.20
N VAL A 221 -3.32 12.89 -11.66
CA VAL A 221 -4.32 13.96 -11.55
C VAL A 221 -3.85 14.97 -10.50
N ASP A 222 -3.45 14.49 -9.33
CA ASP A 222 -2.83 15.33 -8.30
C ASP A 222 -1.47 15.87 -8.76
N ARG A 223 -0.67 15.02 -9.41
CA ARG A 223 0.65 15.39 -9.90
C ARG A 223 0.59 16.56 -10.89
N ALA A 224 -0.44 16.61 -11.73
CA ALA A 224 -0.65 17.64 -12.74
C ALA A 224 -1.45 18.85 -12.24
N HIS A 225 -1.94 18.84 -11.00
CA HIS A 225 -2.80 19.91 -10.49
C HIS A 225 -2.07 21.26 -10.48
N THR A 226 -2.70 22.29 -11.05
CA THR A 226 -2.06 23.59 -11.36
C THR A 226 -1.44 24.30 -10.14
N LEU A 227 -2.04 24.15 -8.96
CA LEU A 227 -1.53 24.74 -7.71
C LEU A 227 -0.27 24.06 -7.14
N VAL A 228 0.04 22.83 -7.57
CA VAL A 228 1.06 21.97 -6.95
C VAL A 228 2.00 21.31 -7.94
N SER A 229 1.78 21.39 -9.26
CA SER A 229 2.57 20.67 -10.28
C SER A 229 4.09 20.92 -10.24
N SER A 230 4.53 22.06 -9.70
CA SER A 230 5.95 22.40 -9.48
C SER A 230 6.51 21.94 -8.12
N ARG A 231 5.68 21.28 -7.31
CA ARG A 231 5.95 20.84 -5.93
C ARG A 231 5.14 19.59 -5.57
N SER A 232 4.88 18.73 -6.54
CA SER A 232 4.28 17.42 -6.32
C SER A 232 5.09 16.37 -7.06
N VAL A 233 5.14 15.18 -6.48
CA VAL A 233 5.81 14.01 -7.06
C VAL A 233 4.99 12.78 -6.72
N ARG A 234 4.81 11.88 -7.69
CA ARG A 234 4.12 10.61 -7.42
C ARG A 234 4.95 9.76 -6.47
N ALA A 235 4.28 9.07 -5.56
CA ALA A 235 4.92 8.18 -4.59
C ALA A 235 4.04 6.96 -4.33
N GLU A 236 4.64 5.89 -3.81
CA GLU A 236 3.92 4.69 -3.41
C GLU A 236 4.41 4.19 -2.05
N VAL A 237 3.53 3.51 -1.32
CA VAL A 237 3.88 2.88 -0.04
C VAL A 237 5.00 1.88 -0.24
N GLY A 238 6.03 2.00 0.60
CA GLY A 238 7.22 1.19 0.57
C GLY A 238 8.29 1.63 -0.43
N GLY A 239 7.98 2.62 -1.26
CA GLY A 239 8.97 3.35 -2.04
C GLY A 239 9.88 4.24 -1.19
N ALA A 240 10.61 5.10 -1.87
CA ALA A 240 11.49 6.09 -1.27
C ALA A 240 11.42 7.43 -2.00
N ILE A 241 11.67 8.51 -1.28
CA ILE A 241 11.87 9.85 -1.81
C ILE A 241 13.36 10.16 -1.65
N VAL A 242 14.04 10.41 -2.77
CA VAL A 242 15.48 10.61 -2.83
C VAL A 242 15.77 12.03 -3.28
N VAL A 243 16.48 12.79 -2.44
CA VAL A 243 17.02 14.10 -2.81
C VAL A 243 18.36 13.90 -3.52
N ARG A 244 18.52 14.52 -4.68
CA ARG A 244 19.74 14.44 -5.50
C ARG A 244 20.34 15.81 -5.78
N ASP A 245 21.65 15.86 -6.00
CA ASP A 245 22.31 17.05 -6.55
C ASP A 245 22.12 17.18 -8.07
N GLY A 246 22.66 18.26 -8.64
CA GLY A 246 22.62 18.52 -10.07
C GLY A 246 23.39 17.52 -10.95
N ALA A 247 24.22 16.65 -10.36
CA ALA A 247 24.90 15.56 -11.05
C ALA A 247 24.16 14.21 -10.87
N GLY A 248 23.03 14.19 -10.15
CA GLY A 248 22.25 13.00 -9.87
C GLY A 248 22.75 12.17 -8.68
N LYS A 249 23.75 12.63 -7.93
CA LYS A 249 24.22 11.94 -6.72
C LYS A 249 23.15 12.02 -5.64
N LYS A 250 22.88 10.90 -4.95
CA LYS A 250 22.06 10.88 -3.73
C LYS A 250 22.66 11.81 -2.68
N LEU A 251 21.80 12.58 -2.02
CA LEU A 251 22.14 13.45 -0.89
C LEU A 251 21.44 13.02 0.39
N GLN A 252 20.20 12.53 0.27
CA GLN A 252 19.37 12.07 1.38
C GLN A 252 18.22 11.24 0.81
N ALA A 253 17.72 10.27 1.56
CA ALA A 253 16.48 9.59 1.24
C ALA A 253 15.55 9.45 2.46
N ILE A 254 14.26 9.26 2.19
CA ILE A 254 13.26 8.92 3.22
C ILE A 254 12.28 7.90 2.64
N ARG A 255 11.86 6.92 3.46
CA ARG A 255 10.87 5.92 3.04
C ARG A 255 9.47 6.50 2.99
N VAL A 256 8.62 5.92 2.15
CA VAL A 256 7.20 6.25 2.07
C VAL A 256 6.38 5.20 2.83
N ALA A 257 5.52 5.64 3.74
CA ALA A 257 4.61 4.78 4.49
C ALA A 257 3.27 5.49 4.77
N GLY A 258 2.50 5.00 5.75
CA GLY A 258 1.22 5.59 6.12
C GLY A 258 1.35 6.93 6.86
N PRO A 259 0.23 7.47 7.35
CA PRO A 259 0.21 8.75 8.06
C PRO A 259 1.09 8.77 9.32
N ARG A 260 1.89 9.84 9.51
CA ARG A 260 2.75 10.01 10.70
C ARG A 260 1.97 10.30 11.99
N ALA A 261 0.81 10.93 11.89
CA ALA A 261 -0.01 11.34 13.03
C ALA A 261 -1.45 10.85 12.84
N THR A 262 -1.88 9.91 13.69
CA THR A 262 -3.25 9.41 13.74
C THR A 262 -3.67 9.12 15.19
N PRO A 263 -4.98 8.94 15.48
CA PRO A 263 -5.46 8.51 16.79
C PRO A 263 -4.90 7.16 17.27
N VAL A 264 -4.39 6.31 16.37
CA VAL A 264 -3.78 5.01 16.71
C VAL A 264 -2.25 5.05 16.70
N GLY A 265 -1.66 6.25 16.64
CA GLY A 265 -0.22 6.45 16.47
C GLY A 265 0.20 6.52 14.99
N PRO A 266 1.51 6.65 14.71
CA PRO A 266 2.03 6.57 13.34
C PRO A 266 1.65 5.24 12.70
N ILE A 267 1.19 5.28 11.46
CA ILE A 267 0.93 4.08 10.66
C ILE A 267 2.14 3.86 9.76
N ASP A 268 2.77 2.70 9.92
CA ASP A 268 3.89 2.27 9.08
C ASP A 268 3.37 1.74 7.73
N ARG A 269 3.85 0.56 7.31
CA ARG A 269 3.49 -0.10 6.06
C ARG A 269 2.71 -1.36 6.36
N LEU A 270 1.54 -1.47 5.77
CA LEU A 270 0.63 -2.59 5.91
C LEU A 270 0.42 -3.25 4.56
N ARG A 271 0.30 -4.57 4.57
CA ARG A 271 0.01 -5.38 3.39
C ARG A 271 -1.33 -6.07 3.55
N LEU A 272 -2.18 -5.87 2.55
CA LEU A 272 -3.45 -6.58 2.39
C LEU A 272 -3.25 -7.80 1.48
N SER A 273 -3.85 -8.92 1.85
CA SER A 273 -3.80 -10.17 1.07
C SER A 273 -5.08 -10.33 0.25
N ILE A 274 -4.94 -10.31 -1.08
CA ILE A 274 -6.07 -10.36 -2.01
C ILE A 274 -5.95 -11.60 -2.91
N ARG A 275 -7.09 -12.23 -3.22
CA ARG A 275 -7.24 -13.34 -4.17
C ARG A 275 -8.10 -12.90 -5.36
N PRO A 276 -7.49 -12.42 -6.45
CA PRO A 276 -8.21 -11.90 -7.59
C PRO A 276 -8.68 -13.01 -8.55
N ILE A 277 -9.97 -12.97 -8.89
CA ILE A 277 -10.67 -13.95 -9.72
C ILE A 277 -11.46 -13.21 -10.80
N VAL A 278 -11.41 -13.69 -12.04
CA VAL A 278 -12.23 -13.20 -13.15
C VAL A 278 -13.10 -14.35 -13.65
N MET A 279 -14.42 -14.15 -13.62
CA MET A 279 -15.39 -15.12 -14.10
C MET A 279 -15.49 -15.08 -15.64
N ARG A 280 -15.73 -16.23 -16.24
CA ARG A 280 -16.26 -16.34 -17.60
C ARG A 280 -17.78 -16.28 -17.57
N LEU A 281 -18.40 -15.85 -18.67
CA LEU A 281 -19.85 -15.79 -18.80
C LEU A 281 -20.49 -17.19 -18.66
N ALA A 282 -19.92 -18.14 -19.38
CA ALA A 282 -20.29 -19.55 -19.39
C ALA A 282 -19.02 -20.42 -19.47
N PRO A 283 -19.10 -21.73 -19.16
CA PRO A 283 -17.97 -22.64 -19.28
C PRO A 283 -17.30 -22.57 -20.67
N GLY A 284 -16.00 -22.27 -20.70
CA GLY A 284 -15.20 -22.18 -21.92
C GLY A 284 -15.42 -20.90 -22.77
N SER A 285 -16.30 -19.99 -22.36
CA SER A 285 -16.52 -18.71 -23.03
C SER A 285 -15.43 -17.67 -22.70
N GLY A 286 -15.54 -16.46 -23.27
CA GLY A 286 -14.64 -15.35 -22.93
C GLY A 286 -14.78 -14.88 -21.47
N PRO A 287 -13.72 -14.32 -20.88
CA PRO A 287 -13.78 -13.72 -19.54
C PRO A 287 -14.66 -12.47 -19.49
N ALA A 288 -15.16 -12.13 -18.31
CA ALA A 288 -16.02 -10.96 -18.02
C ALA A 288 -15.42 -9.64 -18.52
N VAL A 289 -14.09 -9.52 -18.49
CA VAL A 289 -13.33 -8.33 -18.88
C VAL A 289 -12.14 -8.72 -19.77
N GLY A 290 -11.63 -7.77 -20.56
CA GLY A 290 -10.40 -7.93 -21.33
C GLY A 290 -10.47 -8.84 -22.57
N GLY A 291 -11.59 -9.52 -22.81
CA GLY A 291 -11.89 -10.30 -24.03
C GLY A 291 -11.09 -11.60 -24.21
N THR A 292 -9.91 -11.70 -23.61
CA THR A 292 -9.04 -12.89 -23.56
C THR A 292 -8.53 -13.05 -22.13
N ASP A 293 -8.05 -14.25 -21.76
CA ASP A 293 -7.52 -14.50 -20.42
C ASP A 293 -6.36 -13.56 -20.07
N ALA A 294 -5.43 -13.34 -21.00
CA ALA A 294 -4.34 -12.40 -20.81
C ALA A 294 -4.86 -10.95 -20.62
N GLY A 295 -5.82 -10.54 -21.45
CA GLY A 295 -6.46 -9.23 -21.32
C GLY A 295 -7.21 -9.06 -20.00
N ALA A 296 -7.87 -10.12 -19.50
CA ALA A 296 -8.57 -10.13 -18.23
C ALA A 296 -7.61 -9.95 -17.05
N ILE A 297 -6.50 -10.70 -17.06
CA ILE A 297 -5.43 -10.60 -16.07
C ILE A 297 -4.85 -9.18 -16.06
N THR A 298 -4.56 -8.61 -17.24
CA THR A 298 -4.06 -7.24 -17.35
C THR A 298 -5.07 -6.21 -16.83
N ALA A 299 -6.35 -6.35 -17.18
CA ALA A 299 -7.41 -5.44 -16.74
C ALA A 299 -7.56 -5.44 -15.22
N LEU A 300 -7.63 -6.61 -14.59
CA LEU A 300 -7.77 -6.72 -13.14
C LEU A 300 -6.50 -6.24 -12.41
N ARG A 301 -5.30 -6.51 -12.94
CA ARG A 301 -4.07 -5.94 -12.38
C ARG A 301 -4.04 -4.42 -12.41
N GLN A 302 -4.56 -3.79 -13.48
CA GLN A 302 -4.66 -2.32 -13.54
C GLN A 302 -5.61 -1.77 -12.47
N GLU A 303 -6.74 -2.44 -12.25
CA GLU A 303 -7.70 -2.05 -11.21
C GLU A 303 -7.14 -2.24 -9.80
N LEU A 304 -6.47 -3.37 -9.54
CA LEU A 304 -5.78 -3.63 -8.27
C LEU A 304 -4.66 -2.63 -8.00
N ALA A 305 -3.90 -2.23 -9.03
CA ALA A 305 -2.87 -1.21 -8.89
C ALA A 305 -3.47 0.14 -8.52
N LEU A 306 -4.59 0.51 -9.13
CA LEU A 306 -5.30 1.74 -8.81
C LEU A 306 -5.83 1.72 -7.36
N ALA A 307 -6.50 0.64 -6.96
CA ALA A 307 -6.99 0.49 -5.59
C ALA A 307 -5.87 0.46 -4.55
N SER A 308 -4.77 -0.24 -4.84
CA SER A 308 -3.59 -0.25 -3.95
C SER A 308 -2.96 1.12 -3.82
N ALA A 309 -2.95 1.93 -4.89
CA ALA A 309 -2.41 3.27 -4.86
C ALA A 309 -3.29 4.19 -4.00
N THR A 310 -4.62 4.11 -4.14
CA THR A 310 -5.59 4.88 -3.33
C THR A 310 -5.44 4.56 -1.84
N TRP A 311 -5.42 3.27 -1.48
CA TRP A 311 -5.20 2.80 -0.10
C TRP A 311 -3.79 3.09 0.43
N GLY A 312 -2.86 3.44 -0.45
CA GLY A 312 -1.53 3.91 -0.08
C GLY A 312 -1.55 5.16 0.81
N GLN A 313 -2.60 5.97 0.73
CA GLN A 313 -2.87 7.09 1.66
C GLN A 313 -2.90 6.66 3.13
N CYS A 314 -3.25 5.40 3.41
CA CYS A 314 -3.26 4.81 4.75
C CYS A 314 -2.06 3.91 5.03
N GLY A 315 -1.03 3.92 4.17
CA GLY A 315 0.11 3.01 4.31
C GLY A 315 -0.20 1.57 3.92
N ILE A 316 -1.32 1.31 3.21
CA ILE A 316 -1.76 -0.03 2.82
C ILE A 316 -1.34 -0.29 1.36
N THR A 317 -0.68 -1.41 1.13
CA THR A 317 -0.34 -1.93 -0.21
C THR A 317 -0.90 -3.32 -0.40
N PHE A 318 -1.04 -3.75 -1.65
CA PHE A 318 -1.34 -5.15 -1.96
C PHE A 318 -0.07 -5.94 -2.35
N GLY A 319 1.10 -5.28 -2.35
CA GLY A 319 2.38 -5.82 -2.79
C GLY A 319 2.57 -5.73 -4.32
N PRO A 320 3.55 -6.47 -4.89
CA PRO A 320 3.87 -6.40 -6.31
C PRO A 320 2.71 -6.94 -7.18
N ILE A 321 1.88 -6.04 -7.72
CA ILE A 321 0.69 -6.36 -8.51
C ILE A 321 1.03 -7.23 -9.74
N SER A 322 2.20 -7.00 -10.35
CA SER A 322 2.70 -7.77 -11.49
C SER A 322 2.92 -9.26 -11.17
N GLN A 323 3.12 -9.60 -9.90
CA GLN A 323 3.35 -10.97 -9.41
C GLN A 323 2.08 -11.63 -8.85
N MET A 324 0.95 -10.93 -8.79
CA MET A 324 -0.30 -11.51 -8.30
C MET A 324 -0.84 -12.59 -9.24
N ASP A 325 -1.26 -13.69 -8.65
CA ASP A 325 -1.94 -14.80 -9.33
C ASP A 325 -3.42 -14.43 -9.55
N VAL A 326 -3.74 -13.95 -10.75
CA VAL A 326 -5.12 -13.67 -11.17
C VAL A 326 -5.69 -14.90 -11.85
N LYS A 327 -6.75 -15.46 -11.27
CA LYS A 327 -7.40 -16.67 -11.79
C LYS A 327 -8.54 -16.33 -12.72
N VAL A 328 -8.50 -16.84 -13.95
CA VAL A 328 -9.64 -16.77 -14.88
C VAL A 328 -10.38 -18.11 -14.84
N VAL A 329 -11.63 -18.12 -14.38
CA VAL A 329 -12.35 -19.36 -14.03
C VAL A 329 -13.74 -19.43 -14.68
N ASN A 330 -14.25 -20.65 -14.85
CA ASN A 330 -15.63 -20.87 -15.27
C ASN A 330 -16.59 -20.65 -14.08
N PRO A 331 -17.87 -20.31 -14.33
CA PRO A 331 -18.92 -20.44 -13.32
C PRO A 331 -18.93 -21.86 -12.72
N PRO A 332 -19.16 -22.01 -11.40
CA PRO A 332 -19.23 -23.33 -10.78
C PRO A 332 -20.45 -24.11 -11.31
N PRO A 333 -20.40 -25.46 -11.37
CA PRO A 333 -21.60 -26.25 -11.59
C PRO A 333 -22.58 -26.07 -10.43
N PRO A 334 -23.87 -26.42 -10.53
CA PRO A 334 -24.75 -26.41 -9.38
C PRO A 334 -24.25 -27.41 -8.33
N TYR A 335 -23.76 -26.98 -7.17
CA TYR A 335 -23.14 -27.86 -6.16
C TYR A 335 -23.62 -27.63 -4.72
N LEU A 336 -24.42 -26.57 -4.55
CA LEU A 336 -24.89 -26.08 -3.27
C LEU A 336 -26.40 -26.34 -3.17
N VAL A 337 -26.84 -26.92 -2.06
CA VAL A 337 -28.27 -27.07 -1.74
C VAL A 337 -28.60 -26.17 -0.56
N ALA A 338 -29.50 -25.21 -0.75
CA ALA A 338 -29.99 -24.34 0.30
C ALA A 338 -31.28 -24.90 0.90
N LEU A 339 -31.31 -25.04 2.23
CA LEU A 339 -32.49 -25.45 2.98
C LEU A 339 -33.05 -24.27 3.78
N GLY A 340 -34.35 -24.03 3.60
CA GLY A 340 -35.02 -22.83 4.09
C GLY A 340 -34.53 -21.56 3.39
N ASP A 341 -34.15 -21.66 2.12
CA ASP A 341 -33.87 -20.50 1.27
C ASP A 341 -35.03 -19.50 1.35
N ASP A 342 -34.74 -18.20 1.24
CA ASP A 342 -35.67 -17.10 1.56
C ASP A 342 -35.95 -16.99 3.08
N VAL A 343 -37.08 -17.52 3.57
CA VAL A 343 -37.60 -17.20 4.91
C VAL A 343 -37.21 -18.17 6.03
N GLY A 344 -36.52 -19.27 5.75
CA GLY A 344 -36.04 -20.21 6.79
C GLY A 344 -37.14 -20.94 7.57
N LEU A 345 -38.29 -21.22 6.95
CA LEU A 345 -39.40 -21.91 7.64
C LEU A 345 -39.03 -23.35 8.04
N PRO A 346 -39.52 -23.84 9.20
CA PRO A 346 -39.33 -25.22 9.61
C PRO A 346 -40.10 -26.17 8.68
N ALA A 347 -39.65 -27.42 8.66
CA ALA A 347 -40.23 -28.47 7.81
C ALA A 347 -41.64 -28.84 8.27
N SER A 348 -42.54 -29.09 7.31
CA SER A 348 -43.85 -29.70 7.54
C SER A 348 -43.77 -31.23 7.52
N GLY A 349 -42.65 -31.77 7.03
CA GLY A 349 -42.44 -33.18 6.77
C GLY A 349 -42.70 -33.51 5.30
N GLY A 350 -41.87 -34.37 4.73
CA GLY A 350 -41.89 -34.67 3.30
C GLY A 350 -40.64 -35.43 2.87
N GLU A 351 -40.57 -35.77 1.59
CA GLU A 351 -39.41 -36.41 0.98
C GLU A 351 -38.73 -35.42 0.02
N ILE A 352 -37.42 -35.30 0.16
CA ILE A 352 -36.57 -34.52 -0.74
C ILE A 352 -35.74 -35.51 -1.56
N ARG A 353 -35.79 -35.38 -2.88
CA ARG A 353 -35.07 -36.22 -3.84
C ARG A 353 -34.12 -35.36 -4.66
N LEU A 354 -32.85 -35.74 -4.66
CA LEU A 354 -31.75 -35.09 -5.37
C LEU A 354 -31.06 -36.09 -6.30
N ARG A 355 -30.32 -35.59 -7.28
CA ARG A 355 -29.24 -36.34 -7.93
C ARG A 355 -27.92 -35.65 -7.65
N ILE A 356 -26.92 -36.40 -7.19
CA ILE A 356 -25.55 -35.92 -7.00
C ILE A 356 -24.65 -36.68 -7.97
N GLU A 357 -24.05 -36.01 -8.95
CA GLU A 357 -23.33 -36.63 -10.08
C GLU A 357 -24.16 -37.73 -10.74
N GLY A 358 -25.46 -37.45 -10.96
CA GLY A 358 -26.43 -38.40 -11.50
C GLY A 358 -26.88 -39.52 -10.55
N LYS A 359 -26.25 -39.69 -9.37
CA LYS A 359 -26.64 -40.70 -8.39
C LYS A 359 -27.84 -40.22 -7.57
N PRO A 360 -28.91 -41.03 -7.46
CA PRO A 360 -30.07 -40.65 -6.66
C PRO A 360 -29.72 -40.62 -5.17
N VAL A 361 -30.08 -39.52 -4.52
CA VAL A 361 -29.98 -39.32 -3.06
C VAL A 361 -31.32 -38.81 -2.58
N SER A 362 -31.88 -39.39 -1.53
CA SER A 362 -33.11 -38.90 -0.91
C SER A 362 -33.05 -38.95 0.60
N PHE A 363 -33.83 -38.08 1.24
CA PHE A 363 -34.03 -38.07 2.67
C PHE A 363 -35.43 -37.52 3.00
N THR A 364 -35.88 -37.76 4.23
CA THR A 364 -37.20 -37.35 4.70
C THR A 364 -37.04 -36.31 5.80
N THR A 365 -37.75 -35.20 5.69
CA THR A 365 -37.88 -34.21 6.76
C THR A 365 -39.00 -34.62 7.71
N LYS A 366 -38.92 -34.20 8.99
CA LYS A 366 -40.02 -34.36 9.94
C LYS A 366 -40.63 -33.01 10.26
N SER A 367 -41.93 -33.02 10.58
CA SER A 367 -42.62 -31.81 11.04
C SER A 367 -41.87 -31.16 12.21
N GLY A 368 -41.63 -29.86 12.13
CA GLY A 368 -40.92 -29.07 13.14
C GLY A 368 -39.39 -29.14 13.06
N TRP A 369 -38.81 -29.86 12.10
CA TRP A 369 -37.35 -29.81 11.89
C TRP A 369 -36.90 -28.41 11.50
N SER A 370 -35.80 -27.95 12.13
CA SER A 370 -35.11 -26.74 11.70
C SER A 370 -34.35 -26.97 10.39
N THR A 371 -34.02 -25.88 9.69
CA THR A 371 -33.17 -25.87 8.49
C THR A 371 -31.86 -26.62 8.74
N ARG A 372 -31.22 -26.38 9.89
CA ARG A 372 -30.00 -27.08 10.32
C ARG A 372 -30.19 -28.58 10.52
N GLN A 373 -31.32 -29.04 11.09
CA GLN A 373 -31.60 -30.46 11.25
C GLN A 373 -31.76 -31.16 9.90
N ALA A 374 -32.49 -30.54 8.96
CA ALA A 374 -32.62 -31.04 7.61
C ALA A 374 -31.26 -31.06 6.87
N ALA A 375 -30.40 -30.05 7.10
CA ALA A 375 -29.09 -29.94 6.47
C ALA A 375 -28.12 -31.02 6.98
N LEU A 376 -28.14 -31.29 8.29
CA LEU A 376 -27.39 -32.41 8.89
C LEU A 376 -27.81 -33.76 8.29
N GLU A 377 -29.11 -33.95 8.05
CA GLU A 377 -29.60 -35.17 7.42
C GLU A 377 -29.14 -35.28 5.96
N LEU A 378 -29.20 -34.18 5.19
CA LEU A 378 -28.65 -34.12 3.82
C LEU A 378 -27.15 -34.45 3.81
N GLN A 379 -26.37 -33.83 4.71
CA GLN A 379 -24.94 -34.11 4.86
C GLN A 379 -24.69 -35.61 5.11
N ARG A 380 -25.48 -36.22 6.01
CA ARG A 380 -25.37 -37.64 6.35
C ARG A 380 -25.65 -38.54 5.14
N VAL A 381 -26.72 -38.28 4.38
CA VAL A 381 -27.07 -39.11 3.20
C VAL A 381 -26.11 -38.91 2.04
N ALA A 382 -25.63 -37.69 1.80
CA ALA A 382 -24.62 -37.40 0.78
C ALA A 382 -23.28 -38.08 1.11
N THR A 383 -22.86 -38.02 2.39
CA THR A 383 -21.66 -38.71 2.87
C THR A 383 -21.77 -40.21 2.71
N LYS A 384 -22.93 -40.80 3.05
CA LYS A 384 -23.19 -42.23 2.84
C LYS A 384 -23.16 -42.61 1.35
N ALA A 385 -23.58 -41.72 0.47
CA ALA A 385 -23.50 -41.88 -0.99
C ALA A 385 -22.07 -41.68 -1.55
N GLY A 386 -21.11 -41.32 -0.69
CA GLY A 386 -19.68 -41.25 -1.00
C GLY A 386 -19.17 -39.87 -1.41
N PHE A 387 -19.93 -38.80 -1.12
CA PHE A 387 -19.57 -37.41 -1.38
C PHE A 387 -19.09 -36.71 -0.11
N GLY A 388 -18.26 -35.67 -0.25
CA GLY A 388 -18.04 -34.71 0.83
C GLY A 388 -19.22 -33.76 0.92
N ALA A 389 -19.69 -33.45 2.13
CA ALA A 389 -20.76 -32.49 2.33
C ALA A 389 -20.42 -31.58 3.53
N THR A 390 -20.41 -30.28 3.29
CA THR A 390 -20.07 -29.25 4.30
C THR A 390 -21.25 -28.32 4.51
N LEU A 391 -21.55 -28.03 5.78
CA LEU A 391 -22.63 -27.12 6.14
C LEU A 391 -22.10 -25.69 6.27
N SER A 392 -22.90 -24.74 5.81
CA SER A 392 -22.66 -23.30 5.97
C SER A 392 -23.98 -22.64 6.35
N GLU A 393 -24.09 -22.17 7.58
CA GLU A 393 -25.28 -21.49 8.09
C GLU A 393 -25.21 -20.00 7.75
N ASN A 394 -26.30 -19.45 7.21
CA ASN A 394 -26.37 -18.06 6.78
C ASN A 394 -26.99 -17.17 7.86
N ALA A 395 -26.73 -15.87 7.82
CA ALA A 395 -27.44 -14.95 8.69
C ALA A 395 -28.95 -14.99 8.41
N ARG A 396 -29.76 -14.70 9.44
CA ARG A 396 -31.21 -14.56 9.27
C ARG A 396 -31.48 -13.22 8.57
N ILE A 397 -32.06 -13.27 7.38
CA ILE A 397 -32.52 -12.07 6.66
C ILE A 397 -33.63 -11.36 7.42
N SER A 398 -33.88 -10.07 7.12
CA SER A 398 -34.80 -9.23 7.91
C SER A 398 -36.24 -9.79 7.97
N ALA A 399 -36.75 -10.31 6.86
CA ALA A 399 -38.06 -10.95 6.74
C ALA A 399 -38.07 -12.44 7.14
N GLY A 400 -36.91 -13.01 7.50
CA GLY A 400 -36.75 -14.44 7.72
C GLY A 400 -37.24 -14.89 9.11
N ALA A 401 -37.93 -16.03 9.15
CA ALA A 401 -38.32 -16.71 10.38
C ALA A 401 -37.11 -17.36 11.08
N ALA A 402 -36.17 -17.92 10.32
CA ALA A 402 -34.94 -18.52 10.83
C ALA A 402 -33.79 -18.44 9.79
N PRO A 403 -32.55 -18.77 10.17
CA PRO A 403 -31.43 -18.95 9.24
C PRO A 403 -31.69 -20.02 8.16
N SER A 404 -31.26 -19.73 6.93
CA SER A 404 -31.08 -20.76 5.91
C SER A 404 -29.75 -21.49 6.11
N VAL A 405 -29.65 -22.73 5.62
CA VAL A 405 -28.42 -23.52 5.70
C VAL A 405 -28.08 -24.10 4.33
N ASP A 406 -26.87 -23.79 3.88
CA ASP A 406 -26.32 -24.32 2.63
C ASP A 406 -25.55 -25.61 2.90
N VAL A 407 -25.73 -26.59 2.03
CA VAL A 407 -24.97 -27.84 1.98
C VAL A 407 -24.15 -27.88 0.70
N LEU A 408 -22.84 -27.69 0.85
CA LEU A 408 -21.87 -27.68 -0.24
C LEU A 408 -21.43 -29.13 -0.50
N VAL A 409 -21.63 -29.61 -1.72
CA VAL A 409 -21.33 -31.01 -2.07
C VAL A 409 -20.06 -31.10 -2.92
N LYS A 410 -19.14 -31.98 -2.51
CA LYS A 410 -17.85 -32.23 -3.17
C LYS A 410 -17.69 -33.70 -3.53
N LYS A 411 -16.94 -33.96 -4.60
CA LYS A 411 -16.42 -35.27 -4.96
C LYS A 411 -15.32 -35.68 -3.98
N ARG A 412 -14.93 -36.96 -4.01
CA ARG A 412 -13.86 -37.49 -3.13
C ARG A 412 -12.49 -36.87 -3.36
N ASP A 413 -12.25 -36.37 -4.57
CA ASP A 413 -11.02 -35.66 -4.94
C ASP A 413 -11.04 -34.18 -4.52
N GLY A 414 -12.12 -33.71 -3.87
CA GLY A 414 -12.29 -32.34 -3.41
C GLY A 414 -12.89 -31.39 -4.44
N GLN A 415 -13.13 -31.81 -5.69
CA GLN A 415 -13.81 -30.99 -6.68
C GLN A 415 -15.30 -30.81 -6.34
N LEU A 416 -15.92 -29.74 -6.83
CA LEU A 416 -17.35 -29.51 -6.68
C LEU A 416 -18.15 -30.61 -7.40
N ALA A 417 -19.19 -31.12 -6.76
CA ALA A 417 -20.07 -32.14 -7.33
C ALA A 417 -21.36 -31.50 -7.86
N SER A 418 -21.80 -31.89 -9.05
CA SER A 418 -23.07 -31.42 -9.60
C SER A 418 -24.25 -32.00 -8.82
N VAL A 419 -25.20 -31.16 -8.46
CA VAL A 419 -26.43 -31.48 -7.76
C VAL A 419 -27.63 -31.02 -8.58
N GLU A 420 -28.69 -31.82 -8.59
CA GLU A 420 -29.99 -31.53 -9.21
C GLU A 420 -31.09 -31.81 -8.19
N LEU A 421 -32.06 -30.90 -8.05
CA LEU A 421 -33.28 -31.17 -7.29
C LEU A 421 -34.29 -31.88 -8.20
N VAL A 422 -34.66 -33.10 -7.83
CA VAL A 422 -35.66 -33.89 -8.58
C VAL A 422 -37.07 -33.55 -8.09
N SER A 423 -37.27 -33.50 -6.77
CA SER A 423 -38.56 -33.14 -6.16
C SER A 423 -38.40 -32.84 -4.67
N SER A 424 -39.22 -31.93 -4.15
CA SER A 424 -39.49 -31.80 -2.70
C SER A 424 -41.00 -31.95 -2.48
N SER A 425 -41.41 -32.81 -1.55
CA SER A 425 -42.80 -32.87 -1.08
C SER A 425 -43.02 -32.19 0.27
N ASP A 426 -41.99 -31.53 0.84
CA ASP A 426 -42.17 -30.66 2.00
C ASP A 426 -42.78 -29.34 1.55
N SER A 427 -43.96 -29.01 2.10
CA SER A 427 -44.75 -27.84 1.67
C SER A 427 -44.32 -26.52 2.29
N THR A 428 -43.49 -26.54 3.34
CA THR A 428 -43.10 -25.33 4.08
C THR A 428 -41.61 -25.04 4.03
N MET A 429 -40.75 -26.06 4.07
CA MET A 429 -39.31 -25.85 3.95
C MET A 429 -38.91 -25.77 2.48
N ALA A 430 -38.53 -24.57 2.04
CA ALA A 430 -37.94 -24.37 0.72
C ALA A 430 -36.63 -25.15 0.60
N VAL A 431 -36.46 -25.83 -0.53
CA VAL A 431 -35.23 -26.55 -0.89
C VAL A 431 -34.86 -26.11 -2.28
N THR A 432 -33.72 -25.44 -2.40
CA THR A 432 -33.27 -24.88 -3.67
C THR A 432 -31.86 -25.37 -3.97
N VAL A 433 -31.56 -25.62 -5.24
CA VAL A 433 -30.19 -25.88 -5.68
C VAL A 433 -29.65 -24.60 -6.27
N GLY A 434 -28.53 -24.14 -5.73
CA GLY A 434 -27.85 -22.96 -6.22
C GLY A 434 -27.21 -23.22 -7.57
N SER A 435 -27.42 -22.29 -8.51
CA SER A 435 -26.83 -22.27 -9.83
C SER A 435 -26.35 -20.88 -10.16
N VAL A 436 -25.19 -20.77 -10.82
CA VAL A 436 -24.64 -19.50 -11.28
C VAL A 436 -24.84 -19.40 -12.78
N ASP A 437 -25.68 -18.47 -13.23
CA ASP A 437 -25.90 -18.13 -14.62
C ASP A 437 -25.61 -16.65 -14.84
N LEU A 438 -24.46 -16.36 -15.43
CA LEU A 438 -24.04 -14.97 -15.64
C LEU A 438 -24.58 -14.38 -16.96
N ALA A 439 -25.42 -15.12 -17.70
CA ALA A 439 -25.95 -14.70 -18.99
C ALA A 439 -26.87 -13.47 -18.91
N ASP A 440 -27.64 -13.33 -17.83
CA ASP A 440 -28.48 -12.18 -17.48
C ASP A 440 -27.94 -11.36 -16.30
N GLY A 441 -26.74 -11.70 -15.84
CA GLY A 441 -26.00 -11.01 -14.78
C GLY A 441 -26.14 -11.71 -13.44
N LEU A 442 -25.20 -11.45 -12.53
CA LEU A 442 -25.27 -12.00 -11.18
C LEU A 442 -26.44 -11.40 -10.42
N GLN A 443 -27.33 -12.23 -9.87
CA GLN A 443 -28.35 -11.77 -8.93
C GLN A 443 -27.69 -11.21 -7.68
N HIS A 444 -27.87 -9.91 -7.46
CA HIS A 444 -27.30 -9.21 -6.33
C HIS A 444 -28.29 -9.06 -5.18
N PHE A 445 -27.78 -8.97 -3.95
CA PHE A 445 -28.63 -8.73 -2.79
C PHE A 445 -29.29 -7.35 -2.83
N GLY A 446 -30.43 -7.22 -2.17
CA GLY A 446 -31.05 -5.96 -1.79
C GLY A 446 -30.94 -5.70 -0.29
N ASP A 447 -31.67 -4.70 0.20
CA ASP A 447 -31.64 -4.31 1.62
C ASP A 447 -32.12 -5.42 2.56
N THR A 448 -32.95 -6.34 2.05
CA THR A 448 -33.57 -7.40 2.87
C THR A 448 -32.63 -8.56 3.17
N ASP A 449 -31.73 -8.87 2.23
CA ASP A 449 -30.92 -10.07 2.20
C ASP A 449 -29.40 -9.77 2.15
N SER A 450 -28.98 -8.51 2.22
CA SER A 450 -27.55 -8.11 2.24
C SER A 450 -26.70 -8.88 3.25
N VAL A 451 -27.23 -9.13 4.45
CA VAL A 451 -26.53 -9.88 5.51
C VAL A 451 -26.32 -11.36 5.19
N ALA A 452 -27.03 -11.93 4.21
CA ALA A 452 -26.93 -13.33 3.82
C ALA A 452 -26.44 -13.52 2.37
N GLY A 453 -26.64 -12.52 1.51
CA GLY A 453 -26.54 -12.60 0.06
C GLY A 453 -27.62 -13.46 -0.59
N THR A 454 -27.75 -13.36 -1.90
CA THR A 454 -28.61 -14.19 -2.73
C THR A 454 -28.10 -15.64 -2.79
N LEU A 455 -28.96 -16.58 -3.18
CA LEU A 455 -28.53 -17.97 -3.39
C LEU A 455 -27.43 -18.06 -4.47
N GLU A 456 -27.51 -17.23 -5.50
CA GLU A 456 -26.53 -17.23 -6.59
C GLU A 456 -25.17 -16.72 -6.13
N GLU A 457 -25.11 -15.61 -5.39
CA GLU A 457 -23.88 -15.08 -4.78
C GLU A 457 -23.24 -16.13 -3.86
N ARG A 458 -24.02 -16.73 -2.95
CA ARG A 458 -23.52 -17.78 -2.06
C ARG A 458 -22.96 -18.97 -2.83
N THR A 459 -23.59 -19.34 -3.94
CA THR A 459 -23.10 -20.41 -4.81
C THR A 459 -21.79 -20.03 -5.48
N LEU A 460 -21.69 -18.80 -5.99
CA LEU A 460 -20.48 -18.28 -6.64
C LEU A 460 -19.32 -18.17 -5.66
N VAL A 461 -19.49 -17.44 -4.57
CA VAL A 461 -18.43 -17.08 -3.62
C VAL A 461 -17.85 -18.32 -2.94
N LYS A 462 -18.72 -19.19 -2.38
CA LYS A 462 -18.30 -20.40 -1.66
C LYS A 462 -17.59 -21.44 -2.55
N ALA A 463 -17.64 -21.28 -3.87
CA ALA A 463 -16.90 -22.13 -4.80
C ALA A 463 -15.41 -21.79 -4.82
N PHE A 464 -15.04 -20.56 -4.43
CA PHE A 464 -13.71 -20.00 -4.59
C PHE A 464 -13.06 -19.53 -3.28
N GLU A 465 -13.82 -19.39 -2.20
CA GLU A 465 -13.28 -19.20 -0.84
C GLU A 465 -12.18 -20.23 -0.53
N ASP A 466 -11.06 -19.76 0.02
CA ASP A 466 -9.98 -20.65 0.48
C ASP A 466 -10.10 -21.03 1.97
N GLY A 467 -11.04 -20.40 2.69
CA GLY A 467 -11.28 -20.61 4.12
C GLY A 467 -10.31 -19.87 5.04
N ASP A 468 -9.35 -19.08 4.52
CA ASP A 468 -8.54 -18.19 5.34
C ASP A 468 -9.30 -16.88 5.59
N PRO A 469 -9.71 -16.57 6.83
CA PRO A 469 -10.40 -15.32 7.11
C PRO A 469 -9.52 -14.08 6.93
N ARG A 470 -8.21 -14.23 6.64
CA ARG A 470 -7.26 -13.12 6.48
C ARG A 470 -7.06 -12.70 5.03
N THR A 471 -7.73 -13.34 4.09
CA THR A 471 -7.70 -12.97 2.67
C THR A 471 -9.00 -12.30 2.26
N ILE A 472 -8.91 -11.42 1.26
CA ILE A 472 -10.07 -10.88 0.57
C ILE A 472 -10.18 -11.50 -0.82
N GLU A 473 -11.30 -12.14 -1.12
CA GLU A 473 -11.66 -12.55 -2.48
C GLU A 473 -12.13 -11.34 -3.28
N VAL A 474 -11.50 -11.08 -4.42
CA VAL A 474 -11.96 -10.05 -5.38
C VAL A 474 -12.42 -10.76 -6.65
N ILE A 475 -13.73 -10.79 -6.88
CA ILE A 475 -14.36 -11.55 -7.97
C ILE A 475 -14.91 -10.57 -9.01
N VAL A 476 -14.49 -10.71 -10.26
CA VAL A 476 -15.03 -9.92 -11.38
C VAL A 476 -16.05 -10.74 -12.17
N VAL A 477 -17.30 -10.29 -12.17
CA VAL A 477 -18.41 -10.85 -12.96
C VAL A 477 -18.70 -10.00 -14.20
N PRO A 478 -19.43 -10.53 -15.21
CA PRO A 478 -19.77 -9.78 -16.40
C PRO A 478 -20.60 -8.53 -16.10
N PHE A 479 -21.67 -8.65 -15.32
CA PHE A 479 -22.56 -7.57 -14.91
C PHE A 479 -23.45 -8.06 -13.77
N PHE A 480 -24.00 -7.14 -12.98
CA PHE A 480 -25.09 -7.44 -12.06
C PHE A 480 -26.44 -7.44 -12.78
N ALA A 481 -27.34 -8.35 -12.40
CA ALA A 481 -28.72 -8.38 -12.90
C ALA A 481 -29.46 -7.10 -12.48
N GLY A 482 -30.51 -6.70 -13.22
CA GLY A 482 -31.33 -5.52 -12.87
C GLY A 482 -30.71 -4.14 -13.14
N GLY A 483 -29.37 -4.05 -13.24
CA GLY A 483 -28.62 -2.84 -13.55
C GLY A 483 -28.45 -1.88 -12.35
N GLY A 484 -27.58 -0.87 -12.50
CA GLY A 484 -27.36 0.18 -11.49
C GLY A 484 -26.28 -0.13 -10.45
N ARG A 485 -25.94 -1.40 -10.21
CA ARG A 485 -24.83 -1.81 -9.35
C ARG A 485 -23.58 -2.15 -10.17
N ILE A 486 -22.40 -1.76 -9.68
CA ILE A 486 -21.10 -2.01 -10.33
C ILE A 486 -20.06 -2.63 -9.39
N GLY A 487 -20.35 -2.65 -8.10
CA GLY A 487 -19.58 -3.28 -7.04
C GLY A 487 -20.47 -3.62 -5.85
N GLU A 488 -20.05 -4.61 -5.06
CA GLU A 488 -20.60 -4.92 -3.74
C GLU A 488 -19.55 -5.65 -2.90
N SER A 489 -19.82 -5.71 -1.60
CA SER A 489 -18.91 -6.29 -0.62
C SER A 489 -19.66 -7.02 0.49
N PHE A 490 -19.02 -8.07 1.02
CA PHE A 490 -19.48 -8.82 2.18
C PHE A 490 -18.50 -8.63 3.32
N ILE A 491 -18.97 -8.04 4.43
CA ILE A 491 -18.14 -7.67 5.57
C ILE A 491 -18.21 -8.69 6.71
N GLY A 492 -17.26 -8.62 7.64
CA GLY A 492 -17.17 -9.58 8.73
C GLY A 492 -18.23 -9.40 9.82
N SER A 493 -18.61 -8.15 10.11
CA SER A 493 -19.52 -7.81 11.22
C SER A 493 -20.98 -8.24 11.02
N ASP A 494 -21.42 -8.45 9.77
CA ASP A 494 -22.80 -8.85 9.46
C ASP A 494 -23.14 -10.29 9.89
N GLY A 495 -22.13 -11.07 10.29
CA GLY A 495 -22.32 -12.48 10.63
C GLY A 495 -22.73 -13.34 9.43
N SER A 496 -22.56 -12.81 8.22
CA SER A 496 -22.78 -13.51 6.96
C SER A 496 -21.87 -14.74 6.86
N SER A 497 -22.34 -15.73 6.11
CA SER A 497 -21.53 -16.90 5.76
C SER A 497 -20.48 -16.58 4.70
N MET A 498 -20.69 -15.53 3.92
CA MET A 498 -19.73 -14.91 3.01
C MET A 498 -19.12 -13.72 3.72
N ARG A 499 -17.80 -13.59 3.73
CA ARG A 499 -17.11 -12.48 4.40
C ARG A 499 -15.79 -12.20 3.71
N ASN A 500 -15.36 -10.96 3.78
CA ASN A 500 -14.13 -10.51 3.15
C ASN A 500 -14.15 -10.75 1.64
N VAL A 501 -15.28 -10.46 1.01
CA VAL A 501 -15.47 -10.67 -0.42
C VAL A 501 -15.85 -9.35 -1.05
N VAL A 502 -15.27 -9.06 -2.20
CA VAL A 502 -15.65 -7.95 -3.08
C VAL A 502 -16.03 -8.54 -4.43
N ILE A 503 -17.21 -8.20 -4.92
CA ILE A 503 -17.66 -8.56 -6.26
C ILE A 503 -17.74 -7.28 -7.09
N LEU A 504 -17.11 -7.29 -8.26
CA LEU A 504 -17.14 -6.19 -9.20
C LEU A 504 -17.71 -6.65 -10.52
N ASP A 505 -18.35 -5.73 -11.20
CA ASP A 505 -18.84 -5.96 -12.54
C ASP A 505 -17.90 -5.33 -13.59
N ARG A 506 -18.14 -5.59 -14.88
CA ARG A 506 -17.30 -5.03 -15.94
C ARG A 506 -17.37 -3.51 -16.04
N ALA A 507 -18.48 -2.88 -15.62
CA ALA A 507 -18.62 -1.43 -15.62
C ALA A 507 -17.77 -0.81 -14.52
N GLY A 508 -17.70 -1.42 -13.33
CA GLY A 508 -16.78 -1.03 -12.26
C GLY A 508 -15.32 -1.03 -12.71
N VAL A 509 -14.87 -2.11 -13.36
CA VAL A 509 -13.50 -2.19 -13.90
C VAL A 509 -13.24 -1.19 -15.04
N ARG A 510 -14.28 -0.85 -15.81
CA ARG A 510 -14.16 0.13 -16.92
C ARG A 510 -14.14 1.57 -16.44
N ALA A 511 -14.85 1.87 -15.35
CA ALA A 511 -14.90 3.19 -14.75
C ALA A 511 -13.53 3.61 -14.19
N ARG A 512 -12.72 2.68 -13.67
CA ARG A 512 -11.35 2.96 -13.21
C ARG A 512 -11.33 4.16 -12.25
N ARG A 513 -10.59 5.23 -12.60
CA ARG A 513 -10.43 6.45 -11.79
C ARG A 513 -11.72 7.25 -11.63
N THR A 514 -12.75 6.99 -12.44
CA THR A 514 -14.00 7.75 -12.37
C THR A 514 -14.87 7.32 -11.20
N SER A 515 -14.84 6.04 -10.81
CA SER A 515 -15.63 5.50 -9.70
C SER A 515 -14.77 4.96 -8.56
N LEU A 516 -13.55 4.51 -8.84
CA LEU A 516 -12.69 3.82 -7.88
C LEU A 516 -13.41 2.66 -7.17
N THR A 517 -14.28 1.96 -7.89
CA THR A 517 -15.20 0.94 -7.34
C THR A 517 -14.46 -0.11 -6.52
N LEU A 518 -13.35 -0.69 -7.03
CA LEU A 518 -12.60 -1.68 -6.23
C LEU A 518 -12.08 -1.10 -4.92
N ALA A 519 -11.55 0.12 -4.95
CA ALA A 519 -11.01 0.76 -3.76
C ALA A 519 -12.10 1.03 -2.73
N HIS A 520 -13.28 1.44 -3.19
CA HIS A 520 -14.47 1.68 -2.38
C HIS A 520 -15.00 0.39 -1.74
N GLU A 521 -15.21 -0.67 -2.52
CA GLU A 521 -15.70 -1.95 -1.99
C GLU A 521 -14.72 -2.60 -1.01
N LEU A 522 -13.42 -2.44 -1.26
CA LEU A 522 -12.41 -2.84 -0.28
C LEU A 522 -12.52 -2.04 1.01
N GLY A 523 -13.02 -0.80 0.97
CA GLY A 523 -13.25 0.03 2.14
C GLY A 523 -14.32 -0.52 3.06
N HIS A 524 -15.45 -0.99 2.54
CA HIS A 524 -16.45 -1.68 3.36
C HIS A 524 -15.84 -2.85 4.14
N VAL A 525 -15.00 -3.65 3.48
CA VAL A 525 -14.33 -4.79 4.10
C VAL A 525 -13.25 -4.36 5.11
N ILE A 526 -12.34 -3.46 4.71
CA ILE A 526 -11.18 -3.05 5.53
C ILE A 526 -11.63 -2.24 6.76
N LEU A 527 -12.64 -1.40 6.60
CA LEU A 527 -13.20 -0.57 7.66
C LEU A 527 -14.26 -1.29 8.49
N ASP A 528 -14.73 -2.46 8.03
CA ASP A 528 -15.86 -3.19 8.59
C ASP A 528 -17.05 -2.22 8.79
N GLU A 529 -17.52 -1.68 7.67
CA GLU A 529 -18.50 -0.59 7.59
C GLU A 529 -19.55 -0.88 6.50
N PRO A 530 -20.80 -1.21 6.85
CA PRO A 530 -21.83 -1.65 5.89
C PRO A 530 -22.53 -0.53 5.12
N GLY A 531 -22.38 0.73 5.54
CA GLY A 531 -23.07 1.87 4.91
C GLY A 531 -22.10 2.95 4.46
N HIS A 532 -22.62 3.97 3.80
CA HIS A 532 -21.82 5.10 3.33
C HIS A 532 -21.94 6.30 4.29
N PRO A 533 -20.89 7.12 4.45
CA PRO A 533 -20.97 8.31 5.31
C PRO A 533 -22.05 9.32 4.90
N ASP A 534 -22.36 9.41 3.61
CA ASP A 534 -23.38 10.29 3.02
C ASP A 534 -24.81 9.80 3.24
N ASP A 535 -25.03 8.50 3.52
CA ASP A 535 -26.34 7.98 3.95
C ASP A 535 -26.83 8.68 5.25
N TYR A 536 -25.91 9.28 6.01
CA TYR A 536 -26.16 9.86 7.33
C TYR A 536 -25.57 11.28 7.50
N GLY A 537 -25.00 11.88 6.45
CA GLY A 537 -24.09 13.03 6.53
C GLY A 537 -24.22 14.07 5.42
N ILE A 538 -23.23 14.97 5.33
CA ILE A 538 -23.09 15.93 4.21
C ILE A 538 -22.32 15.21 3.11
N ASP A 539 -22.89 15.19 1.90
CA ASP A 539 -22.25 14.69 0.69
C ASP A 539 -20.86 15.34 0.49
N THR A 540 -19.84 14.50 0.40
CA THR A 540 -18.44 14.85 0.25
C THR A 540 -17.85 14.06 -0.92
N PRO A 541 -18.10 14.48 -2.17
CA PRO A 541 -17.80 13.72 -3.38
C PRO A 541 -16.29 13.60 -3.69
N THR A 542 -15.43 13.95 -2.73
CA THR A 542 -13.98 13.74 -2.76
C THR A 542 -13.53 12.62 -1.83
N LEU A 543 -14.38 12.10 -0.94
CA LEU A 543 -14.06 10.97 -0.07
C LEU A 543 -14.27 9.65 -0.80
N LEU A 544 -13.46 8.64 -0.44
CA LEU A 544 -13.52 7.32 -1.06
C LEU A 544 -14.83 6.58 -0.73
N MET A 545 -15.29 6.65 0.51
CA MET A 545 -16.44 5.89 1.01
C MET A 545 -17.81 6.52 0.70
N ASP A 546 -17.82 7.64 0.00
CA ASP A 546 -19.04 8.35 -0.41
C ASP A 546 -19.70 7.64 -1.62
N SER A 547 -21.02 7.48 -1.60
CA SER A 547 -21.76 6.64 -2.57
C SER A 547 -22.04 7.31 -3.93
N ASP A 548 -22.24 8.62 -3.95
CA ASP A 548 -22.58 9.40 -5.17
C ASP A 548 -21.34 9.79 -6.00
N ALA A 549 -20.23 9.12 -5.71
CA ALA A 549 -18.88 9.32 -6.19
C ALA A 549 -18.62 9.18 -7.71
N SER A 550 -19.64 9.02 -8.54
CA SER A 550 -19.50 8.52 -9.92
C SER A 550 -18.98 9.53 -10.97
N ASP A 551 -18.72 10.80 -10.62
CA ASP A 551 -18.21 11.80 -11.57
C ASP A 551 -16.66 11.87 -11.65
N ALA A 552 -16.16 11.72 -12.86
CA ALA A 552 -14.75 11.68 -13.25
C ALA A 552 -14.06 13.05 -13.33
N SER A 553 -14.74 14.16 -13.04
CA SER A 553 -14.21 15.52 -13.16
C SER A 553 -14.92 16.46 -12.20
N PRO A 554 -14.48 17.70 -11.92
CA PRO A 554 -13.16 18.23 -11.57
C PRO A 554 -12.85 18.13 -10.04
N PHE A 555 -13.45 17.18 -9.32
CA PHE A 555 -13.36 17.07 -7.85
C PHE A 555 -12.05 16.47 -7.29
N GLY A 556 -11.06 16.19 -8.14
CA GLY A 556 -9.77 15.63 -7.71
C GLY A 556 -9.84 14.16 -7.30
N PRO A 557 -8.70 13.51 -7.01
CA PRO A 557 -8.66 12.11 -6.65
C PRO A 557 -9.28 11.83 -5.26
N ARG A 558 -9.85 10.64 -5.10
CA ARG A 558 -10.54 10.22 -3.88
C ARG A 558 -9.58 10.20 -2.69
N ARG A 559 -10.07 10.71 -1.57
CA ARG A 559 -9.33 10.84 -0.31
C ARG A 559 -9.80 9.83 0.70
N ILE A 560 -8.85 9.42 1.54
CA ILE A 560 -9.14 8.66 2.74
C ILE A 560 -8.72 9.52 3.93
N THR A 561 -9.65 9.73 4.85
CA THR A 561 -9.45 10.54 6.05
C THR A 561 -8.50 9.85 7.04
N ILE A 562 -7.97 10.63 7.98
CA ILE A 562 -7.13 10.09 9.06
C ILE A 562 -7.91 9.07 9.90
N ASP A 563 -9.19 9.34 10.15
CA ASP A 563 -10.03 8.49 10.98
C ASP A 563 -10.39 7.18 10.29
N GLU A 564 -10.61 7.18 8.97
CA GLU A 564 -10.75 5.97 8.17
C GLU A 564 -9.45 5.14 8.19
N CYS A 565 -8.28 5.77 8.00
CA CYS A 565 -7.01 5.05 8.12
C CYS A 565 -6.82 4.44 9.52
N ALA A 566 -7.18 5.17 10.57
CA ALA A 566 -7.10 4.67 11.94
C ALA A 566 -8.12 3.54 12.18
N ARG A 567 -9.32 3.62 11.59
CA ARG A 567 -10.34 2.56 11.64
C ARG A 567 -9.86 1.31 10.93
N ALA A 568 -9.26 1.43 9.74
CA ALA A 568 -8.66 0.31 9.00
C ALA A 568 -7.65 -0.45 9.88
N VAL A 569 -6.79 0.28 10.61
CA VAL A 569 -5.84 -0.36 11.54
C VAL A 569 -6.54 -1.03 12.73
N ARG A 570 -7.60 -0.43 13.29
CA ARG A 570 -8.34 -1.06 14.40
C ARG A 570 -9.08 -2.33 13.99
N GLN A 571 -9.76 -2.30 12.85
CA GLN A 571 -10.65 -3.38 12.42
C GLN A 571 -9.92 -4.48 11.65
N SER A 572 -8.87 -4.10 10.91
CA SER A 572 -8.17 -5.01 10.00
C SER A 572 -6.68 -5.13 10.27
N GLY A 573 -6.12 -4.34 11.19
CA GLY A 573 -4.68 -4.32 11.51
C GLY A 573 -4.15 -5.62 12.13
N PRO A 574 -2.82 -5.70 12.36
CA PRO A 574 -2.17 -6.92 12.85
C PRO A 574 -2.67 -7.45 14.21
N THR A 575 -3.30 -6.59 15.01
CA THR A 575 -3.86 -6.92 16.32
C THR A 575 -5.38 -7.07 16.32
N ALA A 576 -6.03 -6.94 15.16
CA ALA A 576 -7.47 -7.08 15.04
C ALA A 576 -7.92 -8.52 15.22
N ARG A 577 -9.24 -8.71 15.43
CA ARG A 577 -9.84 -10.05 15.56
C ARG A 577 -9.62 -10.89 14.30
N VAL A 578 -9.73 -10.26 13.14
CA VAL A 578 -9.48 -10.85 11.82
C VAL A 578 -8.44 -9.97 11.13
N PRO A 579 -7.14 -10.32 11.20
CA PRO A 579 -6.07 -9.46 10.70
C PRO A 579 -5.95 -9.60 9.17
N LEU A 580 -6.73 -8.81 8.43
CA LEU A 580 -6.62 -8.69 6.97
C LEU A 580 -5.32 -7.97 6.55
N LEU A 581 -4.82 -7.07 7.41
CA LEU A 581 -3.60 -6.31 7.23
C LEU A 581 -2.46 -6.89 8.05
N SER A 582 -1.31 -7.06 7.40
CA SER A 582 -0.08 -7.54 8.03
C SER A 582 1.02 -6.49 7.93
N ALA A 583 1.92 -6.44 8.92
CA ALA A 583 3.07 -5.54 8.85
C ALA A 583 3.98 -5.90 7.67
N TRP A 584 4.35 -4.90 6.87
CA TRP A 584 5.23 -5.09 5.72
C TRP A 584 6.64 -4.57 5.99
N LYS A 585 7.55 -5.53 6.27
CA LYS A 585 8.98 -5.26 6.42
C LYS A 585 9.61 -5.13 5.03
N LEU A 586 10.29 -4.01 4.79
CA LEU A 586 11.11 -3.82 3.60
C LEU A 586 12.55 -4.16 3.90
N GLY A 587 13.25 -4.63 2.86
CA GLY A 587 14.70 -4.70 2.88
C GLY A 587 15.35 -3.36 2.55
N PRO A 588 16.69 -3.35 2.49
CA PRO A 588 17.50 -2.20 2.09
C PRO A 588 17.00 -1.52 0.80
N MET A 589 17.29 -0.23 0.64
CA MET A 589 17.04 0.41 -0.65
C MET A 589 17.94 -0.25 -1.70
N ARG A 590 17.35 -0.79 -2.76
CA ARG A 590 18.16 -1.22 -3.90
C ARG A 590 18.70 0.04 -4.56
N ALA A 591 20.00 0.30 -4.38
CA ALA A 591 20.66 1.36 -5.11
C ALA A 591 20.43 1.13 -6.61
N PRO A 592 19.93 2.13 -7.36
CA PRO A 592 19.88 1.99 -8.80
C PRO A 592 21.30 1.72 -9.29
N SER A 593 21.47 0.68 -10.10
CA SER A 593 22.74 0.39 -10.76
C SER A 593 23.20 1.66 -11.47
N ARG A 594 24.36 2.21 -11.09
CA ARG A 594 24.99 3.26 -11.89
C ARG A 594 25.10 2.75 -13.32
N PRO A 595 24.63 3.48 -14.34
CA PRO A 595 24.96 3.14 -15.72
C PRO A 595 26.47 3.16 -15.96
#